data_AF-A0A1V3W8G6-F1
#
_entry.id   AF-A0A1V3W8G6-F1
#
_cell.length_a   1.000
_cell.length_b   1.000
_cell.length_c   1.000
_cell.angle_alpha   90.00
_cell.angle_beta   90.00
_cell.angle_gamma   90.00
#
_symmetry.space_group_name_H-M   'P 1'
#
loop_
_entity.id
_entity.type
_entity.pdbx_description
1 polymer ?
#
loop_
_entity_poly.entity_id
_entity_poly.type
_entity_poly.pdbx_seq_one_letter_code
_entity_poly.pdbx_strand_id
1 'polypeptide(L)'
;MNLSREEMERFALSSHEHALSAIRAGHFDNEIVAVGDFRLDEGLVRHRWKKWPDCRPSSTAAGLPPRWPARSPTAPARCCWRPSEPSRTTT
;
A
#
# COMPACT_ATOMS: atom_id res chain seq x y z
N MET A 1 -5.26 21.63 2.83
CA MET A 1 -5.04 21.01 1.51
C MET A 1 -6.35 20.32 1.12
N ASN A 2 -7.02 20.80 0.07
CA ASN A 2 -8.29 20.23 -0.38
C ASN A 2 -8.04 19.56 -1.73
N LEU A 3 -7.88 18.23 -1.74
CA LEU A 3 -7.71 17.43 -2.95
C LEU A 3 -9.07 16.88 -3.35
N SER A 4 -9.47 17.09 -4.60
CA SER A 4 -10.67 16.47 -5.14
C SER A 4 -10.48 14.98 -5.35
N ARG A 5 -11.59 14.24 -5.37
CA ARG A 5 -11.58 12.81 -5.70
C ARG A 5 -10.96 12.57 -7.08
N GLU A 6 -11.32 13.38 -8.07
CA GLU A 6 -10.79 13.24 -9.43
C GLU A 6 -9.27 13.42 -9.50
N GLU A 7 -8.70 14.38 -8.75
CA GLU A 7 -7.25 14.56 -8.68
C GLU A 7 -6.53 13.35 -8.08
N MET A 8 -7.11 12.78 -7.02
CA MET A 8 -6.59 11.58 -6.38
C MET A 8 -6.60 10.38 -7.33
N GLU A 9 -7.69 10.21 -8.08
CA GLU A 9 -7.86 9.12 -9.04
C GLU A 9 -6.94 9.28 -10.26
N ARG A 10 -6.75 10.50 -10.76
CA ARG A 10 -5.78 10.78 -11.83
C ARG A 10 -4.36 10.44 -11.39
N PHE A 11 -3.98 10.83 -10.18
CA PHE A 11 -2.67 10.48 -9.65
C PHE A 11 -2.51 8.96 -9.50
N ALA A 12 -3.50 8.28 -8.93
CA ALA A 12 -3.49 6.83 -8.78
C ALA A 12 -3.32 6.11 -10.13
N LEU A 13 -4.04 6.54 -11.18
CA LEU A 13 -3.87 5.98 -12.52
C LEU A 13 -2.43 6.17 -13.04
N SER A 14 -1.92 7.41 -12.99
CA SER A 14 -0.59 7.71 -13.51
C SER A 14 0.51 6.93 -12.79
N SER A 15 0.36 6.74 -11.47
CA SER A 15 1.27 5.92 -10.65
C SER A 15 1.32 4.48 -11.15
N HIS A 16 0.14 3.93 -11.45
CA HIS A 16 0.01 2.55 -11.94
C HIS A 16 0.62 2.36 -13.34
N GLU A 17 0.43 3.34 -14.24
CA GLU A 17 1.03 3.33 -15.57
C GLU A 17 2.56 3.41 -15.52
N HIS A 18 3.09 4.26 -14.64
CA HIS A 18 4.54 4.36 -14.40
C HIS A 18 5.11 3.05 -13.85
N ALA A 19 4.46 2.43 -12.86
CA ALA A 19 4.90 1.16 -12.29
C ALA A 19 4.93 0.04 -13.36
N LEU A 20 3.90 -0.05 -14.21
CA LEU A 20 3.87 -0.99 -15.33
C LEU A 20 4.96 -0.71 -16.37
N SER A 21 5.33 0.55 -16.58
CA SER A 21 6.46 0.90 -17.45
C SER A 21 7.78 0.47 -16.83
N ALA A 22 7.97 0.67 -15.53
CA ALA A 22 9.19 0.34 -14.83
C ALA A 22 9.45 -1.17 -14.74
N ILE A 23 8.40 -1.96 -14.52
CA ILE A 23 8.50 -3.43 -14.58
C ILE A 23 8.89 -3.88 -15.99
N ARG A 24 8.27 -3.32 -17.04
CA ARG A 24 8.63 -3.66 -18.43
C ARG A 24 10.06 -3.28 -18.78
N ALA A 25 10.61 -2.26 -18.14
CA ALA A 25 11.97 -1.81 -18.33
C ALA A 25 13.00 -2.54 -17.43
N GLY A 26 12.56 -3.47 -16.58
CA GLY A 26 13.47 -4.22 -15.69
C GLY A 26 14.09 -3.36 -14.58
N HIS A 27 13.51 -2.21 -14.23
CA HIS A 27 14.10 -1.33 -13.21
C HIS A 27 14.17 -1.98 -11.82
N PHE A 28 13.33 -2.97 -11.56
CA PHE A 28 13.24 -3.66 -10.27
C PHE A 28 14.14 -4.90 -10.17
N ASP A 29 14.84 -5.28 -11.25
CA ASP A 29 15.67 -6.50 -11.29
C ASP A 29 16.84 -6.46 -10.30
N ASN A 30 17.28 -5.26 -9.91
CA ASN A 30 18.38 -5.06 -8.97
C ASN A 30 17.94 -5.03 -7.49
N GLU A 31 16.65 -4.83 -7.20
CA GLU A 31 16.16 -4.65 -5.82
C GLU A 31 15.21 -5.76 -5.36
N ILE A 32 14.50 -6.45 -6.26
CA ILE A 32 13.59 -7.53 -5.90
C ILE A 32 14.35 -8.85 -5.78
N VAL A 33 14.35 -9.44 -4.58
CA VAL A 33 14.81 -10.81 -4.35
C VAL A 33 13.63 -11.77 -4.53
N ALA A 34 13.78 -12.72 -5.45
CA ALA A 34 12.78 -13.73 -5.74
C ALA A 34 12.46 -14.62 -4.52
N VAL A 35 11.18 -14.89 -4.28
CA VAL A 35 10.73 -15.89 -3.30
C VAL A 35 10.08 -17.03 -4.06
N GLY A 36 10.81 -18.14 -4.23
CA GLY A 36 10.38 -19.23 -5.12
C GLY A 36 10.20 -18.74 -6.56
N ASP A 37 9.00 -18.93 -7.10
CA ASP A 37 8.63 -18.49 -8.46
C ASP A 37 8.12 -17.04 -8.51
N PHE A 38 7.89 -16.41 -7.34
CA PHE A 38 7.38 -15.03 -7.25
C PHE A 38 8.52 -14.03 -7.42
N ARG A 39 8.51 -13.32 -8.56
CA ARG A 39 9.51 -12.30 -8.93
C ARG A 39 8.94 -10.97 -9.37
N LEU A 40 7.63 -10.91 -9.59
CA LEU A 40 6.92 -9.71 -10.05
C LEU A 40 5.86 -9.34 -9.01
N ASP A 41 5.61 -8.04 -8.89
CA ASP A 41 4.51 -7.54 -8.06
C ASP A 41 3.15 -7.89 -8.70
N GLU A 42 2.27 -8.52 -7.92
CA GLU A 42 0.96 -8.99 -8.39
C GLU A 42 -0.11 -7.88 -8.40
N GLY A 43 0.08 -6.83 -7.61
CA GLY A 43 -0.89 -5.73 -7.48
C GLY A 43 -1.04 -4.91 -8.76
N LEU A 44 -0.10 -5.06 -9.69
CA LEU A 44 -0.03 -4.29 -10.91
C LEU A 44 -0.81 -4.95 -12.05
N VAL A 45 -2.10 -4.59 -12.16
CA VAL A 45 -2.95 -4.97 -13.31
C VAL A 45 -3.23 -3.79 -14.23
N ARG A 46 -3.40 -4.02 -15.54
CA ARG A 46 -3.75 -2.93 -16.47
C ARG A 46 -5.15 -2.41 -16.18
N HIS A 47 -5.24 -1.19 -15.66
CA HIS A 47 -6.51 -0.49 -15.46
C HIS A 47 -6.87 0.40 -16.65
N ARG A 48 -8.17 0.61 -16.88
CA ARG A 48 -8.72 1.61 -17.81
C ARG A 48 -9.42 2.68 -16.99
N TRP A 49 -9.22 3.95 -17.34
CA TRP A 49 -9.71 5.12 -16.60
C TRP A 49 -11.18 5.03 -16.17
N LYS A 50 -12.06 4.50 -17.04
CA LYS A 50 -13.50 4.35 -16.77
C LYS A 50 -13.89 3.50 -15.54
N LYS A 51 -12.98 2.70 -14.95
CA LYS A 51 -13.31 1.78 -13.84
C LYS A 51 -13.04 2.37 -12.45
N TRP A 52 -12.11 3.31 -12.33
CA TRP A 52 -11.64 3.82 -11.04
C TRP A 52 -12.60 4.82 -10.37
N PRO A 53 -13.34 5.68 -11.11
CA PRO A 53 -14.36 6.55 -10.52
C PRO A 53 -15.52 5.82 -9.85
N ASP A 54 -15.71 4.53 -10.13
CA ASP A 54 -16.78 3.73 -9.49
C ASP A 54 -16.30 3.00 -8.23
N CYS A 55 -15.01 3.10 -7.88
CA CYS A 55 -14.48 2.51 -6.65
C CYS A 55 -15.09 3.20 -5.43
N ARG A 56 -15.73 2.42 -4.55
CA ARG A 56 -16.27 2.94 -3.29
C ARG A 56 -15.14 3.50 -2.43
N PRO A 57 -15.37 4.62 -1.70
CA PRO A 57 -14.39 5.10 -0.74
C PRO A 57 -14.17 4.02 0.34
N SER A 58 -12.90 3.79 0.68
CA SER A 58 -12.51 2.80 1.69
C SER A 58 -12.84 3.24 3.13
N SER A 59 -12.99 4.54 3.36
CA SER A 59 -13.49 5.10 4.61
C SER A 59 -14.48 6.22 4.35
N THR A 60 -15.66 6.12 4.97
CA THR A 60 -16.50 7.30 5.21
C THR A 60 -15.82 8.10 6.31
N ALA A 61 -15.84 9.43 6.26
CA ALA A 61 -15.24 10.32 7.27
C ALA A 61 -15.69 10.05 8.74
N ALA A 62 -16.65 9.16 8.96
CA ALA A 62 -17.24 8.77 10.24
C ALA A 62 -16.44 7.72 11.04
N GLY A 63 -15.12 7.62 10.87
CA GLY A 63 -14.36 6.54 11.53
C GLY A 63 -12.85 6.72 11.60
N LEU A 64 -12.36 7.95 11.85
CA LEU A 64 -10.95 8.11 12.22
C LEU A 64 -10.70 7.33 13.53
N PRO A 65 -9.80 6.33 13.57
CA PRO A 65 -9.39 5.74 14.84
C PRO A 65 -8.77 6.83 15.72
N PRO A 66 -8.81 6.69 17.06
CA PRO A 66 -8.29 7.71 17.95
C PRO A 66 -6.84 8.03 17.57
N ARG A 67 -6.56 9.35 17.52
CA ARG A 67 -5.24 9.96 17.31
C ARG A 67 -4.16 9.04 17.88
N TRP A 68 -3.30 8.53 16.99
CA TRP A 68 -2.10 7.77 17.36
C TRP A 68 -1.48 8.43 18.60
N PRO A 69 -1.24 7.69 19.69
CA PRO A 69 -0.63 8.28 20.86
C PRO A 69 0.70 8.89 20.45
N ALA A 70 0.99 10.08 20.97
CA ALA A 70 2.24 10.78 20.70
C ALA A 70 3.40 9.80 20.95
N ARG A 71 4.25 9.64 19.94
CA ARG A 71 5.43 8.77 19.96
C ARG A 71 6.24 9.12 21.21
N SER A 72 6.36 8.19 22.17
CA SER A 72 7.19 8.43 23.36
C SER A 72 8.62 8.75 22.93
N PRO A 73 9.24 9.84 23.42
CA PRO A 73 10.56 10.29 22.95
C PRO A 73 11.71 9.33 23.30
N THR A 74 11.45 8.32 24.14
CA THR A 74 12.44 7.31 24.58
C THR A 74 12.27 5.94 23.91
N ALA A 75 11.32 5.77 22.98
CA ALA A 75 11.13 4.48 22.33
C ALA A 75 12.24 4.23 21.28
N PRO A 76 13.05 3.14 21.41
CA PRO A 76 14.04 2.82 20.40
C PRO A 76 13.34 2.54 19.06
N ALA A 77 13.99 2.91 17.95
CA ALA A 77 13.49 2.71 16.59
C ALA A 77 13.35 1.22 16.28
N ARG A 78 12.26 0.60 16.72
CA ARG A 78 11.82 -0.72 16.28
C ARG A 78 10.45 -0.56 15.65
N CYS A 79 10.37 -1.10 14.45
CA CYS A 79 9.28 -1.06 13.49
C CYS A 79 7.88 -1.09 14.15
N CYS A 80 6.94 -0.35 13.58
CA CYS A 80 5.53 -0.31 13.96
C CYS A 80 4.76 -1.62 13.69
N TRP A 81 5.46 -2.74 13.53
CA TRP A 81 4.86 -4.05 13.33
C TRP A 81 4.59 -4.67 14.70
N ARG A 82 3.31 -4.88 15.01
CA ARG A 82 2.87 -5.64 16.16
C ARG A 82 3.23 -7.11 15.87
N PRO A 83 4.07 -7.79 16.67
CA PRO A 83 4.22 -9.23 16.53
C PRO A 83 2.87 -9.88 16.85
N SER A 84 2.39 -10.78 15.99
CA SER A 84 1.27 -11.67 16.30
C SER A 84 1.65 -12.54 17.51
N GLU A 85 0.76 -12.62 18.51
CA GLU A 85 0.95 -13.45 19.70
C GLU A 85 1.13 -14.93 19.32
N PRO A 86 2.05 -15.68 19.94
CA PRO A 86 2.13 -17.12 19.75
C PRO A 86 0.92 -17.80 20.39
N SER A 87 0.24 -18.65 19.62
CA SER A 87 -0.86 -19.51 20.07
C SER A 87 -0.41 -20.40 21.23
N ARG A 88 -1.14 -20.33 22.35
CA ARG A 88 -0.94 -21.14 23.56
C ARG A 88 -1.23 -22.62 23.25
N THR A 89 -0.21 -23.46 23.19
CA THR A 89 -0.36 -24.92 23.26
C THR A 89 -0.72 -25.32 24.68
N THR A 90 -1.95 -25.80 24.88
CA THR A 90 -2.36 -26.51 26.10
C THR A 90 -2.08 -27.99 25.89
N THR A 91 -1.16 -28.54 26.67
CA THR A 91 -1.05 -29.98 27.00
C THR A 91 -1.81 -30.22 28.29
#